data_AF-A0A6P6PIA3-F1
#
_entry.id   AF-A0A6P6PIA3-F1
#
_cell.length_a   1.000
_cell.length_b   1.000
_cell.length_c   1.000
_cell.angle_alpha   90.00
_cell.angle_beta   90.00
_cell.angle_gamma   90.00
#
_symmetry.space_group_name_H-M   'P 1'
#
loop_
_entity.id
_entity.type
_entity.pdbx_description
1 polymer ?
#
loop_
_entity_poly.entity_id
_entity_poly.type
_entity_poly.pdbx_seq_one_letter_code
_entity_poly.pdbx_strand_id
1 'polypeptide(L)'
;MASSRQDYIAPWWTYWLHNFPHLNFNFQTVDSTFKPDDTSYQQSLIFLACVSAVGLGLSLLMLSVYLSCLFCCRREEDEEVKRPDTCCVTWAAVITGLVICSAVGVGFYGNSETNDGVYQLTYSISNANHTLGSIGSLVGNSLGSMQVGLKEHLERLDEIFSPRGDYTQTLRFMQQMANNIIQQMTAMPDTGKVQVDLAAIADKTSFIEYYRWLTYLLLLILDLVICLIACLGLAKQSRWMLTVIMVCGVLTLIMSWASLGAGTATAVVSYCVFT
;
A
#
# COMPACT_ATOMS: atom_id res chain seq x y z
N MET A 1 -26.31 15.29 9.92
CA MET A 1 -25.78 14.81 8.63
C MET A 1 -25.38 13.37 8.81
N ALA A 2 -26.04 12.45 8.11
CA ALA A 2 -25.74 11.03 8.20
C ALA A 2 -24.35 10.79 7.59
N SER A 3 -23.42 10.27 8.39
CA SER A 3 -22.18 9.68 7.88
C SER A 3 -22.61 8.51 7.00
N SER A 4 -22.50 8.67 5.69
CA SER A 4 -22.54 7.53 4.78
C SER A 4 -21.35 6.66 5.16
N ARG A 5 -21.61 5.55 5.86
CA ARG A 5 -20.67 4.44 5.87
C ARG A 5 -20.51 4.03 4.41
N GLN A 6 -19.48 4.54 3.76
CA GLN A 6 -18.94 3.88 2.59
C GLN A 6 -18.36 2.58 3.15
N ASP A 7 -19.18 1.53 3.18
CA ASP A 7 -18.68 0.20 3.49
C ASP A 7 -17.60 -0.10 2.44
N TYR A 8 -16.37 -0.25 2.91
CA TYR A 8 -15.25 -0.58 2.05
C TYR A 8 -15.52 -1.95 1.42
N ILE A 9 -15.76 -1.99 0.12
CA ILE A 9 -15.91 -3.23 -0.63
C ILE A 9 -14.53 -3.57 -1.17
N ALA A 10 -13.88 -4.55 -0.55
CA ALA A 10 -12.60 -5.04 -1.00
C ALA A 10 -12.73 -5.58 -2.44
N PRO A 11 -11.89 -5.15 -3.39
CA PRO A 11 -11.97 -5.63 -4.77
C PRO A 11 -11.62 -7.12 -4.85
N TRP A 12 -12.24 -7.87 -5.76
CA TRP A 12 -12.19 -9.34 -5.81
C TRP A 12 -10.76 -9.94 -5.79
N TRP A 13 -9.78 -9.23 -6.36
CA TRP A 13 -8.39 -9.66 -6.41
C TRP A 13 -7.73 -9.65 -5.03
N THR A 14 -8.14 -8.77 -4.11
CA THR A 14 -7.65 -8.77 -2.73
C THR A 14 -8.11 -10.01 -1.97
N TYR A 15 -9.34 -10.47 -2.19
CA TYR A 15 -9.84 -11.72 -1.63
C TYR A 15 -9.07 -12.94 -2.16
N TRP A 16 -8.74 -12.93 -3.44
CA TRP A 16 -7.92 -13.98 -4.04
C TRP A 16 -6.50 -13.98 -3.47
N LEU A 17 -5.88 -12.81 -3.35
CA LEU A 17 -4.52 -12.65 -2.82
C LEU A 17 -4.43 -13.04 -1.34
N HIS A 18 -5.43 -12.66 -0.54
CA HIS A 18 -5.48 -13.01 0.88
C HIS A 18 -5.61 -14.53 1.11
N ASN A 19 -6.33 -15.22 0.22
CA ASN A 19 -6.48 -16.69 0.27
C ASN A 19 -5.35 -17.44 -0.45
N PHE A 20 -4.40 -16.72 -1.07
CA PHE A 20 -3.27 -17.35 -1.71
C PHE A 20 -2.41 -18.04 -0.63
N PRO A 21 -2.01 -19.31 -0.83
CA PRO A 21 -1.27 -20.04 0.20
C PRO A 21 0.09 -19.39 0.44
N HIS A 22 0.28 -18.85 1.64
CA HIS A 22 1.57 -18.39 2.14
C HIS A 22 2.40 -19.62 2.51
N LEU A 23 3.55 -19.80 1.84
CA LEU A 23 4.38 -20.98 1.98
C LEU A 23 5.74 -20.61 2.55
N ASN A 24 6.16 -21.33 3.59
CA ASN A 24 7.54 -21.29 4.06
C ASN A 24 8.45 -22.12 3.11
N PHE A 25 9.77 -21.99 3.22
CA PHE A 25 10.77 -22.80 2.49
C PHE A 25 10.62 -24.32 2.69
N ASN A 26 9.94 -24.74 3.75
CA ASN A 26 9.56 -26.14 3.98
C ASN A 26 8.25 -26.55 3.28
N PHE A 27 7.69 -25.70 2.42
CA PHE A 27 6.39 -25.86 1.75
C PHE A 27 5.21 -26.08 2.71
N GLN A 28 5.33 -25.57 3.93
CA GLN A 28 4.26 -25.57 4.91
C GLN A 28 3.44 -24.28 4.79
N THR A 29 2.12 -24.41 4.92
CA THR A 29 1.20 -23.27 4.93
C THR A 29 1.39 -22.46 6.20
N VAL A 30 1.63 -21.16 6.03
CA VAL A 30 1.74 -20.17 7.11
C VAL A 30 0.42 -19.41 7.20
N ASP A 31 -0.04 -19.11 8.42
CA ASP A 31 -1.25 -18.32 8.61
C ASP A 31 -1.12 -16.93 7.98
N SER A 32 -2.18 -16.43 7.35
CA SER A 32 -2.26 -15.08 6.77
C SER A 32 -2.32 -13.96 7.83
N THR A 33 -2.22 -14.29 9.13
CA THR A 33 -2.22 -13.31 10.21
C THR A 33 -0.90 -12.54 10.25
N PHE A 34 -0.99 -11.23 10.42
CA PHE A 34 0.20 -10.37 10.48
C PHE A 34 1.09 -10.65 11.66
N LYS A 35 2.27 -11.20 11.38
CA LYS A 35 3.30 -11.48 12.38
C LYS A 35 4.67 -11.14 11.79
N PRO A 36 5.03 -9.85 11.70
CA PRO A 36 6.27 -9.41 11.06
C PRO A 36 7.54 -9.92 11.76
N ASP A 37 7.45 -10.20 13.07
CA ASP A 37 8.54 -10.74 13.88
C ASP A 37 8.70 -12.28 13.77
N ASP A 38 7.73 -12.98 13.16
CA ASP A 38 7.82 -14.43 12.99
C ASP A 38 8.73 -14.77 11.80
N THR A 39 9.74 -15.60 12.08
CA THR A 39 10.65 -16.14 11.07
C THR A 39 9.92 -16.85 9.93
N SER A 40 8.82 -17.55 10.21
CA SER A 40 8.06 -18.27 9.19
C SER A 40 7.35 -17.32 8.23
N TYR A 41 6.88 -16.18 8.75
CA TYR A 41 6.24 -15.11 7.98
C TYR A 41 7.26 -14.43 7.06
N GLN A 42 8.44 -14.11 7.59
CA GLN A 42 9.55 -13.55 6.80
C GLN A 42 10.04 -14.50 5.70
N GLN A 43 10.10 -15.80 5.98
CA GLN A 43 10.48 -16.81 4.98
C GLN A 43 9.45 -16.88 3.84
N SER A 44 8.15 -16.78 4.15
CA SER A 44 7.11 -16.72 3.11
C SER A 44 7.22 -15.49 2.22
N LEU A 45 7.59 -14.33 2.79
CA LEU A 45 7.87 -13.10 2.04
C LEU A 45 9.06 -13.26 1.08
N ILE A 46 10.15 -13.86 1.56
CA ILE A 46 11.34 -14.13 0.74
C ILE A 46 11.00 -15.15 -0.35
N PHE A 47 10.20 -16.16 -0.05
CA PHE A 47 9.73 -17.13 -1.05
C PHE A 47 8.95 -16.45 -2.18
N LEU A 48 8.05 -15.51 -1.85
CA LEU A 48 7.30 -14.74 -2.85
C LEU A 48 8.23 -13.85 -3.70
N ALA A 49 9.23 -13.22 -3.08
CA ALA A 49 10.26 -12.48 -3.81
C ALA A 49 11.08 -13.41 -4.73
N CYS A 50 11.41 -14.63 -4.28
CA CYS A 50 12.07 -15.63 -5.12
C CYS A 50 11.20 -16.06 -6.31
N VAL A 51 9.88 -16.19 -6.15
CA VAL A 51 8.96 -16.46 -7.27
C VAL A 51 9.04 -15.35 -8.31
N SER A 52 9.11 -14.08 -7.90
CA SER A 52 9.31 -12.97 -8.83
C SER A 52 10.67 -13.03 -9.54
N ALA A 53 11.74 -13.44 -8.84
CA ALA A 53 13.07 -13.60 -9.43
C ALA A 53 13.12 -14.77 -10.44
N VAL A 54 12.43 -15.88 -10.16
CA VAL A 54 12.26 -17.00 -11.09
C VAL A 54 11.46 -16.55 -12.31
N GLY A 55 10.40 -15.75 -12.13
CA GLY A 55 9.63 -15.14 -13.21
C GLY A 55 10.46 -14.23 -14.11
N LEU A 56 11.32 -13.40 -13.53
CA LEU A 56 12.33 -12.62 -14.28
C LEU A 56 13.25 -13.56 -15.08
N GLY A 57 13.81 -14.58 -14.44
CA GLY A 57 14.73 -15.54 -15.08
C GLY A 57 14.09 -16.26 -16.27
N LEU A 58 12.85 -16.73 -16.12
CA LEU A 58 12.07 -17.35 -17.20
C LEU A 58 11.76 -16.36 -18.33
N SER A 59 11.43 -15.11 -18.00
CA SER A 59 11.16 -14.07 -19.00
C SER A 59 12.42 -13.76 -19.84
N LEU A 60 13.58 -13.65 -19.18
CA LEU A 60 14.86 -13.44 -19.84
C LEU A 60 15.28 -14.65 -20.69
N LEU A 61 15.02 -15.88 -20.24
CA LEU A 61 15.24 -17.10 -21.01
C LEU A 61 14.36 -17.16 -22.27
N MET A 62 13.07 -16.86 -22.14
CA MET A 62 12.17 -16.82 -23.30
C MET A 62 12.59 -15.75 -24.30
N LEU A 63 13.00 -14.57 -23.81
CA LEU A 63 13.49 -13.49 -24.65
C LEU A 63 14.82 -13.84 -25.34
N SER A 64 15.74 -14.53 -24.65
CA SER A 64 17.01 -14.96 -25.23
C SER A 64 16.80 -16.02 -26.31
N VAL A 65 15.91 -16.98 -26.09
CA VAL A 65 15.52 -17.97 -27.11
C VAL A 65 14.87 -17.30 -28.31
N TYR A 66 13.93 -16.37 -28.09
CA TYR A 66 13.29 -15.60 -29.16
C TYR A 66 14.32 -14.81 -29.99
N LEU A 67 15.24 -14.11 -29.31
CA LEU A 67 16.33 -13.38 -29.95
C LEU A 67 17.28 -14.29 -30.73
N SER A 68 17.67 -15.42 -30.15
CA SER A 68 18.54 -16.40 -30.81
C SER A 68 17.88 -16.98 -32.05
N CYS A 69 16.60 -17.36 -31.99
CA CYS A 69 15.85 -17.82 -33.17
C CYS A 69 15.76 -16.73 -34.23
N LEU A 70 15.45 -15.48 -33.84
CA LEU A 70 15.34 -14.36 -34.76
C LEU A 70 16.69 -14.02 -35.43
N PHE A 71 17.79 -14.15 -34.70
CA PHE A 71 19.15 -13.95 -35.22
C PHE A 71 19.60 -15.10 -36.13
N CYS A 72 19.27 -16.35 -35.78
CA CYS A 72 19.53 -17.53 -36.60
C CYS A 72 18.76 -17.45 -37.93
N CYS A 73 17.46 -17.15 -37.90
CA CYS A 73 16.63 -17.03 -39.10
C CYS A 73 17.06 -15.82 -39.97
N ARG A 74 17.48 -14.69 -39.38
CA ARG A 74 18.04 -13.57 -40.17
C ARG A 74 19.37 -13.92 -40.83
N ARG A 75 20.19 -14.76 -40.21
CA ARG A 75 21.48 -15.18 -40.77
C ARG A 75 21.28 -16.07 -42.00
N GLU A 76 20.24 -16.90 -41.99
CA GLU A 76 19.84 -17.71 -43.16
C GLU A 76 19.27 -16.85 -44.30
N GLU A 77 18.51 -15.77 -44.00
CA GLU A 77 18.01 -14.83 -45.02
C GLU A 77 19.12 -14.04 -45.75
N ASP A 78 20.26 -13.77 -45.12
CA ASP A 78 21.41 -13.08 -45.76
C ASP A 78 22.22 -14.03 -46.69
N GLU A 79 22.06 -15.36 -46.58
CA GLU A 79 22.75 -16.37 -47.41
C GLU A 79 21.90 -16.96 -48.55
N GLU A 80 20.56 -16.99 -48.46
CA GLU A 80 19.70 -17.53 -49.53
C GLU A 80 18.66 -16.54 -50.09
N VAL A 81 18.81 -16.22 -51.38
CA VAL A 81 17.81 -15.48 -52.17
C VAL A 81 16.58 -16.36 -52.42
N LYS A 82 15.57 -16.33 -51.54
CA LYS A 82 14.11 -16.42 -51.84
C LYS A 82 13.23 -16.46 -50.58
N ARG A 83 12.38 -15.44 -50.42
CA ARG A 83 11.20 -15.40 -49.51
C ARG A 83 10.24 -16.58 -49.76
N PRO A 84 9.50 -17.09 -48.75
CA PRO A 84 8.70 -16.28 -47.82
C PRO A 84 8.60 -16.81 -46.36
N ASP A 85 9.25 -16.14 -45.39
CA ASP A 85 8.98 -16.33 -43.94
C ASP A 85 8.73 -15.02 -43.18
N THR A 86 8.57 -13.90 -43.90
CA THR A 86 8.36 -12.57 -43.31
C THR A 86 6.98 -12.42 -42.66
N CYS A 87 6.03 -13.32 -42.93
CA CYS A 87 4.67 -13.28 -42.35
C CYS A 87 4.63 -13.85 -40.92
N CYS A 88 5.31 -14.97 -40.65
CA CYS A 88 5.26 -15.60 -39.32
C CYS A 88 5.93 -14.71 -38.26
N VAL A 89 7.04 -14.05 -38.62
CA VAL A 89 7.76 -13.11 -37.75
C VAL A 89 6.95 -11.85 -37.45
N THR A 90 6.20 -11.31 -38.42
CA THR A 90 5.34 -10.14 -38.18
C THR A 90 4.15 -10.48 -37.30
N TRP A 91 3.51 -11.64 -37.48
CA TRP A 91 2.43 -12.09 -36.61
C TRP A 91 2.91 -12.35 -35.18
N ALA A 92 4.07 -12.97 -34.99
CA ALA A 92 4.68 -13.16 -33.67
C ALA A 92 4.95 -11.81 -32.96
N ALA A 93 5.46 -10.82 -33.70
CA ALA A 93 5.68 -9.47 -33.17
C ALA A 93 4.36 -8.76 -32.79
N VAL A 94 3.31 -8.90 -33.62
CA VAL A 94 1.98 -8.34 -33.33
C VAL A 94 1.36 -8.97 -32.08
N ILE A 95 1.40 -10.30 -31.96
CA ILE A 95 0.90 -11.01 -30.77
C ILE A 95 1.66 -10.57 -29.53
N THR A 96 2.99 -10.48 -29.62
CA THR A 96 3.84 -10.03 -28.51
C THR A 96 3.51 -8.60 -28.10
N GLY A 97 3.34 -7.68 -29.06
CA GLY A 97 2.94 -6.29 -28.79
C GLY A 97 1.57 -6.19 -28.12
N LEU A 98 0.59 -6.98 -28.55
CA LEU A 98 -0.74 -7.02 -27.92
C LEU A 98 -0.68 -7.51 -26.47
N VAL A 99 0.12 -8.57 -26.22
CA VAL A 99 0.32 -9.09 -24.85
C VAL A 99 0.97 -8.03 -23.96
N ILE A 100 2.03 -7.35 -24.44
CA ILE A 100 2.70 -6.28 -23.67
C ILE A 100 1.72 -5.13 -23.38
N CYS A 101 0.97 -4.66 -24.38
CA CYS A 101 -0.03 -3.59 -24.19
C CYS A 101 -1.10 -3.99 -23.16
N SER A 102 -1.58 -5.23 -23.19
CA SER A 102 -2.55 -5.72 -22.21
C SER A 102 -1.95 -5.77 -20.80
N ALA A 103 -0.70 -6.22 -20.65
CA ALA A 103 0.00 -6.27 -19.37
C ALA A 103 0.22 -4.87 -18.78
N VAL A 104 0.63 -3.90 -19.60
CA VAL A 104 0.78 -2.49 -19.19
C VAL A 104 -0.57 -1.92 -18.73
N GLY A 105 -1.66 -2.21 -19.45
CA GLY A 105 -3.01 -1.78 -19.06
C GLY A 105 -3.45 -2.35 -17.70
N VAL A 106 -3.22 -3.64 -17.46
CA VAL A 106 -3.48 -4.28 -16.16
C VAL A 106 -2.60 -3.66 -15.07
N GLY A 107 -1.35 -3.33 -15.37
CA GLY A 107 -0.44 -2.64 -14.45
C GLY A 107 -0.94 -1.26 -14.04
N PHE A 108 -1.42 -0.44 -14.97
CA PHE A 108 -2.00 0.87 -14.66
C PHE A 108 -3.24 0.74 -13.78
N TYR A 109 -4.12 -0.22 -14.12
CA TYR A 109 -5.31 -0.50 -13.33
C TYR A 109 -4.95 -0.89 -11.89
N GLY A 110 -4.08 -1.88 -11.70
CA GLY A 110 -3.65 -2.32 -10.37
C GLY A 110 -2.96 -1.21 -9.56
N ASN A 111 -2.13 -0.38 -10.21
CA ASN A 111 -1.47 0.74 -9.53
C ASN A 111 -2.46 1.82 -9.07
N SER A 112 -3.51 2.11 -9.85
CA SER A 112 -4.57 3.06 -9.49
C SER A 112 -5.42 2.54 -8.34
N GLU A 113 -5.90 1.30 -8.43
CA GLU A 113 -6.74 0.69 -7.39
C GLU A 113 -6.00 0.59 -6.04
N THR A 114 -4.70 0.31 -6.07
CA THR A 114 -3.87 0.28 -4.86
C THR A 114 -3.77 1.66 -4.22
N ASN A 115 -3.53 2.70 -5.02
CA ASN A 115 -3.46 4.08 -4.54
C ASN A 115 -4.78 4.55 -3.93
N ASP A 116 -5.91 4.21 -4.56
CA ASP A 116 -7.23 4.56 -4.03
C ASP A 116 -7.52 3.86 -2.71
N GLY A 117 -7.14 2.58 -2.60
CA GLY A 117 -7.24 1.81 -1.35
C GLY A 117 -6.43 2.45 -0.21
N VAL A 118 -5.18 2.82 -0.46
CA VAL A 118 -4.31 3.46 0.55
C VAL A 118 -4.79 4.88 0.88
N TYR A 119 -5.31 5.62 -0.09
CA TYR A 119 -5.88 6.94 0.13
C TYR A 119 -7.10 6.87 1.07
N GLN A 120 -8.02 5.92 0.84
CA GLN A 120 -9.17 5.71 1.71
C GLN A 120 -8.76 5.31 3.14
N LEU A 121 -7.71 4.50 3.27
CA LEU A 121 -7.15 4.08 4.55
C LEU A 121 -6.56 5.28 5.32
N THR A 122 -5.73 6.07 4.64
CA THR A 122 -5.10 7.28 5.19
C THR A 122 -6.17 8.31 5.60
N TYR A 123 -7.21 8.48 4.79
CA TYR A 123 -8.35 9.32 5.12
C TYR A 123 -9.07 8.84 6.38
N SER A 124 -9.29 7.53 6.52
CA SER A 124 -9.94 6.94 7.69
C SER A 124 -9.12 7.13 8.96
N ILE A 125 -7.79 6.97 8.88
CA ILE A 125 -6.88 7.25 10.00
C ILE A 125 -6.91 8.73 10.38
N SER A 126 -6.89 9.64 9.39
CA SER A 126 -6.98 11.08 9.63
C SER A 126 -8.31 11.47 10.28
N ASN A 127 -9.41 10.86 9.85
CA ASN A 127 -10.72 11.10 10.47
C ASN A 127 -10.82 10.54 11.90
N ALA A 128 -10.23 9.36 12.14
CA ALA A 128 -10.11 8.80 13.49
C ALA A 128 -9.26 9.72 14.39
N ASN A 129 -8.17 10.27 13.85
CA ASN A 129 -7.30 11.22 14.53
C ASN A 129 -8.04 12.49 14.96
N HIS A 130 -8.86 13.06 14.07
CA HIS A 130 -9.72 14.20 14.40
C HIS A 130 -10.78 13.87 15.45
N THR A 131 -11.37 12.68 15.39
CA THR A 131 -12.37 12.23 16.36
C THR A 131 -11.76 12.07 17.76
N LEU A 132 -10.57 11.46 17.86
CA LEU A 132 -9.83 11.32 19.12
C LEU A 132 -9.39 12.68 19.69
N GLY A 133 -8.93 13.59 18.83
CA GLY A 133 -8.59 14.96 19.23
C GLY A 133 -9.80 15.73 19.77
N SER A 134 -10.96 15.59 19.12
CA SER A 134 -12.22 16.17 19.61
C SER A 134 -12.58 15.63 20.99
N ILE A 135 -12.62 14.30 21.17
CA ILE A 135 -12.92 13.67 22.47
C ILE A 135 -11.94 14.14 23.55
N GLY A 136 -10.63 14.14 23.27
CA GLY A 136 -9.62 14.61 24.21
C GLY A 136 -9.82 16.07 24.63
N SER A 137 -10.15 16.96 23.68
CA SER A 137 -10.43 18.36 23.98
C SER A 137 -11.71 18.56 24.81
N LEU A 138 -12.77 17.78 24.54
CA LEU A 138 -14.01 17.82 25.30
C LEU A 138 -13.79 17.34 26.75
N VAL A 139 -13.04 16.25 26.93
CA VAL A 139 -12.70 15.71 28.26
C VAL A 139 -11.83 16.70 29.03
N GLY A 140 -10.81 17.29 28.39
CA GLY A 140 -9.95 18.30 29.01
C GLY A 140 -10.72 19.55 29.45
N ASN A 141 -11.61 20.07 28.58
CA ASN A 141 -12.45 21.21 28.89
C ASN A 141 -13.45 20.92 30.02
N SER A 142 -14.06 19.73 30.03
CA SER A 142 -14.98 19.32 31.10
C SER A 142 -14.28 19.10 32.44
N LEU A 143 -13.06 18.57 32.43
CA LEU A 143 -12.26 18.39 33.64
C LEU A 143 -11.85 19.75 34.22
N GLY A 144 -11.39 20.66 33.35
CA GLY A 144 -11.01 22.02 33.72
C GLY A 144 -12.18 22.82 34.28
N SER A 145 -13.35 22.77 33.63
CA SER A 145 -14.55 23.47 34.12
C SER A 145 -15.05 22.91 35.45
N MET A 146 -14.99 21.59 35.64
CA MET A 146 -15.34 20.95 36.91
C MET A 146 -14.37 21.35 38.03
N GLN A 147 -13.06 21.42 37.75
CA GLN A 147 -12.05 21.86 38.73
C GLN A 147 -12.24 23.33 39.13
N VAL A 148 -12.51 24.20 38.16
CA VAL A 148 -12.78 25.63 38.41
C VAL A 148 -14.08 25.80 39.20
N GLY A 149 -15.15 25.11 38.80
CA GLY A 149 -16.43 25.13 39.52
C GLY A 149 -16.30 24.61 40.96
N LEU A 150 -15.55 23.52 41.18
CA LEU A 150 -15.30 23.01 42.53
C LEU A 150 -14.55 24.02 43.40
N LYS A 151 -13.53 24.69 42.85
CA LYS A 151 -12.78 25.74 43.56
C LYS A 151 -13.66 26.95 43.88
N GLU A 152 -14.42 27.44 42.90
CA GLU A 152 -15.31 28.59 43.10
C GLU A 152 -16.42 28.28 44.12
N HIS A 153 -16.99 27.08 44.06
CA HIS A 153 -18.00 26.65 45.04
C HIS A 153 -17.38 26.43 46.43
N LEU A 154 -16.18 25.86 46.54
CA LEU A 154 -15.46 25.71 47.82
C LEU A 154 -15.13 27.06 48.45
N GLU A 155 -14.61 28.01 47.68
CA GLU A 155 -14.30 29.37 48.16
C GLU A 155 -15.57 30.12 48.60
N ARG A 156 -16.67 30.04 47.82
CA ARG A 156 -17.96 30.62 48.23
C ARG A 156 -18.59 29.94 49.45
N LEU A 157 -18.44 28.63 49.60
CA LEU A 157 -18.99 27.87 50.73
C LEU A 157 -18.18 28.11 52.02
N ASP A 158 -16.86 28.29 51.92
CA ASP A 158 -15.98 28.65 53.05
C ASP A 158 -16.30 30.05 53.60
N GLU A 159 -16.62 31.00 52.71
CA GLU A 159 -16.98 32.37 53.07
C GLU A 159 -18.37 32.48 53.75
N ILE A 160 -19.33 31.63 53.37
CA ILE A 160 -20.72 31.72 53.86
C ILE A 160 -20.99 30.82 55.10
N PHE A 161 -20.23 29.73 55.31
CA PHE A 161 -20.62 28.66 56.24
C PHE A 161 -19.62 28.29 57.34
N SER A 162 -18.70 29.20 57.69
CA SER A 162 -17.70 29.02 58.77
C SER A 162 -18.21 28.44 60.13
N PRO A 163 -19.51 28.54 60.54
CA PRO A 163 -19.95 27.97 61.82
C PRO A 163 -20.97 26.80 61.80
N ARG A 164 -21.35 26.16 60.67
CA ARG A 164 -22.40 25.09 60.65
C ARG A 164 -21.92 23.74 60.11
N GLY A 165 -21.79 22.74 61.00
CA GLY A 165 -21.21 21.41 60.73
C GLY A 165 -21.99 20.47 59.80
N ASP A 166 -23.28 20.71 59.55
CA ASP A 166 -24.15 19.81 58.77
C ASP A 166 -23.85 19.78 57.25
N TYR A 167 -23.11 20.77 56.72
CA TYR A 167 -22.79 20.85 55.29
C TYR A 167 -21.54 20.04 54.88
N THR A 168 -20.79 19.53 55.86
CA THR A 168 -19.58 18.72 55.62
C THR A 168 -19.89 17.41 54.87
N GLN A 169 -21.09 16.85 55.05
CA GLN A 169 -21.51 15.61 54.40
C GLN A 169 -21.81 15.81 52.91
N THR A 170 -22.47 16.91 52.54
CA THR A 170 -22.76 17.25 51.14
C THR A 170 -21.49 17.59 50.36
N LEU A 171 -20.54 18.31 50.97
CA LEU A 171 -19.23 18.57 50.39
C LEU A 171 -18.44 17.28 50.15
N ARG A 172 -18.43 16.36 51.13
CA ARG A 172 -17.78 15.05 50.97
C ARG A 172 -18.42 14.22 49.85
N PHE A 173 -19.75 14.25 49.72
CA PHE A 173 -20.45 13.56 48.64
C PHE A 173 -20.12 14.15 47.27
N MET A 174 -20.10 15.48 47.13
CA MET A 174 -19.69 16.14 45.89
C MET A 174 -18.24 15.83 45.54
N GLN A 175 -17.35 15.81 46.53
CA GLN A 175 -15.94 15.49 46.33
C GLN A 175 -15.72 14.01 45.98
N GLN A 176 -16.51 13.09 46.55
CA GLN A 176 -16.51 11.69 46.16
C GLN A 176 -17.07 11.47 44.75
N MET A 177 -18.15 12.16 44.38
CA MET A 177 -18.73 12.07 43.04
C MET A 177 -17.78 12.65 41.98
N ALA A 178 -17.14 13.79 42.27
CA ALA A 178 -16.10 14.36 41.42
C ALA A 178 -14.91 13.42 41.28
N ASN A 179 -14.42 12.83 42.38
CA ASN A 179 -13.34 11.84 42.30
C ASN A 179 -13.71 10.62 41.47
N ASN A 180 -14.93 10.10 41.60
CA ASN A 180 -15.39 8.97 40.78
C ASN A 180 -15.48 9.32 39.29
N ILE A 181 -15.96 10.52 38.95
CA ILE A 181 -16.04 10.99 37.57
C ILE A 181 -14.63 11.22 37.00
N ILE A 182 -13.72 11.82 37.78
CA ILE A 182 -12.32 12.01 37.40
C ILE A 182 -11.65 10.65 37.18
N GLN A 183 -11.89 9.67 38.05
CA GLN A 183 -11.33 8.33 37.96
C GLN A 183 -11.86 7.56 36.74
N GLN A 184 -13.14 7.72 36.39
CA GLN A 184 -13.71 7.17 35.16
C GLN A 184 -13.17 7.85 33.90
N MET A 185 -12.92 9.16 33.93
CA MET A 185 -12.36 9.90 32.78
C MET A 185 -10.85 9.72 32.61
N THR A 186 -10.10 9.47 33.69
CA THR A 186 -8.66 9.11 33.63
C THR A 186 -8.42 7.64 33.30
N ALA A 187 -9.44 6.79 33.40
CA ALA A 187 -9.39 5.41 32.91
C ALA A 187 -9.46 5.31 31.37
N MET A 188 -9.79 6.40 30.66
CA MET A 188 -9.63 6.44 29.20
C MET A 188 -8.14 6.52 28.83
N PRO A 189 -7.69 5.77 27.81
CA PRO A 189 -6.31 5.85 27.34
C PRO A 189 -5.93 7.28 26.93
N ASP A 190 -4.65 7.63 27.09
CA ASP A 190 -4.09 8.95 26.78
C ASP A 190 -4.28 9.29 25.30
N THR A 191 -5.41 9.94 24.98
CA THR A 191 -5.86 10.23 23.62
C THR A 191 -4.86 11.09 22.85
N GLY A 192 -4.04 11.89 23.54
CA GLY A 192 -3.02 12.75 22.91
C GLY A 192 -1.85 11.95 22.32
N LYS A 193 -1.39 10.88 22.98
CA LYS A 193 -0.31 10.02 22.45
C LYS A 193 -0.77 9.22 21.24
N VAL A 194 -1.96 8.62 21.32
CA VAL A 194 -2.58 7.88 20.21
C VAL A 194 -2.79 8.79 18.99
N GLN A 195 -3.16 10.06 19.20
CA GLN A 195 -3.32 11.06 18.14
C GLN A 195 -1.99 11.34 17.40
N VAL A 196 -0.90 11.57 18.13
CA VAL A 196 0.41 11.85 17.54
C VAL A 196 0.95 10.63 16.79
N ASP A 197 0.77 9.42 17.33
CA ASP A 197 1.18 8.18 16.66
C ASP A 197 0.38 7.93 15.37
N LEU A 198 -0.95 8.10 15.39
CA LEU A 198 -1.79 7.93 14.19
C LEU A 198 -1.47 8.95 13.10
N ALA A 199 -1.24 10.21 13.48
CA ALA A 199 -0.87 11.26 12.53
C ALA A 199 0.49 10.97 11.87
N ALA A 200 1.48 10.55 12.65
CA ALA A 200 2.80 10.21 12.15
C ALA A 200 2.78 8.97 11.23
N ILE A 201 1.95 7.97 11.55
CA ILE A 201 1.76 6.79 10.70
C ILE A 201 1.07 7.18 9.39
N ALA A 202 0.01 7.98 9.42
CA ALA A 202 -0.70 8.42 8.22
C ALA A 202 0.20 9.22 7.27
N ASP A 203 0.99 10.16 7.80
CA ASP A 203 1.90 11.00 7.01
C ASP A 203 3.00 10.18 6.35
N LYS A 204 3.65 9.29 7.11
CA LYS A 204 4.68 8.38 6.57
C LYS A 204 4.12 7.45 5.51
N THR A 205 2.96 6.85 5.75
CA THR A 205 2.32 5.94 4.79
C THR A 205 1.95 6.68 3.51
N SER A 206 1.35 7.88 3.61
CA SER A 206 1.00 8.69 2.44
C SER A 206 2.24 9.09 1.62
N PHE A 207 3.34 9.45 2.28
CA PHE A 207 4.58 9.80 1.59
C PHE A 207 5.17 8.61 0.84
N ILE A 208 5.34 7.47 1.51
CA ILE A 208 5.90 6.26 0.90
C ILE A 208 5.04 5.80 -0.28
N GLU A 209 3.71 5.80 -0.10
CA GLU A 209 2.78 5.38 -1.13
C GLU A 209 2.81 6.31 -2.35
N TYR A 210 2.93 7.63 -2.15
CA TYR A 210 3.04 8.59 -3.25
C TYR A 210 4.25 8.30 -4.15
N TYR A 211 5.43 8.05 -3.56
CA TYR A 211 6.62 7.71 -4.33
C TYR A 211 6.51 6.34 -5.00
N ARG A 212 5.94 5.36 -4.31
CA ARG A 212 5.66 4.03 -4.87
C ARG A 212 4.79 4.20 -6.12
N TRP A 213 3.59 4.75 -5.96
CA TRP A 213 2.63 4.95 -7.05
C TRP A 213 3.24 5.68 -8.25
N LEU A 214 3.95 6.79 -8.00
CA LEU A 214 4.59 7.59 -9.04
C LEU A 214 5.67 6.79 -9.80
N THR A 215 6.46 5.99 -9.08
CA THR A 215 7.50 5.15 -9.69
C THR A 215 6.91 4.10 -10.62
N TYR A 216 5.88 3.38 -10.18
CA TYR A 216 5.17 2.40 -11.02
C TYR A 216 4.50 3.07 -12.22
N LEU A 217 3.89 4.24 -12.02
CA LEU A 217 3.28 5.01 -13.10
C LEU A 217 4.31 5.37 -14.18
N LEU A 218 5.47 5.90 -13.78
CA LEU A 218 6.54 6.28 -14.71
C LEU A 218 7.12 5.07 -15.45
N LEU A 219 7.31 3.94 -14.76
CA LEU A 219 7.77 2.70 -15.39
C LEU A 219 6.79 2.21 -16.46
N LEU A 220 5.49 2.20 -16.16
CA LEU A 220 4.45 1.78 -17.12
C LEU A 220 4.34 2.72 -18.33
N ILE A 221 4.49 4.03 -18.12
CA ILE A 221 4.54 5.01 -19.23
C ILE A 221 5.77 4.73 -20.11
N LEU A 222 6.91 4.45 -19.49
CA LEU A 222 8.14 4.18 -20.20
C LEU A 222 8.02 2.87 -21.02
N ASP A 223 7.43 1.82 -20.47
CA ASP A 223 7.12 0.57 -21.20
C ASP A 223 6.18 0.82 -22.40
N LEU A 224 5.15 1.66 -22.24
CA LEU A 224 4.26 2.05 -23.34
C LEU A 224 5.03 2.78 -24.46
N VAL A 225 5.92 3.71 -24.10
CA VAL A 225 6.75 4.44 -25.07
C VAL A 225 7.68 3.49 -25.82
N ILE A 226 8.33 2.55 -25.13
CA ILE A 226 9.17 1.53 -25.78
C ILE A 226 8.34 0.69 -26.74
N CYS A 227 7.13 0.29 -26.35
CA CYS A 227 6.23 -0.49 -27.20
C CYS A 227 5.83 0.28 -28.47
N LEU A 228 5.55 1.58 -28.37
CA LEU A 228 5.27 2.44 -29.53
C LEU A 228 6.50 2.59 -30.45
N ILE A 229 7.68 2.83 -29.87
CA ILE A 229 8.93 2.94 -30.62
C ILE A 229 9.26 1.60 -31.30
N ALA A 230 8.95 0.45 -30.66
CA ALA A 230 9.07 -0.88 -31.24
C ALA A 230 8.20 -1.06 -32.48
N CYS A 231 6.93 -0.68 -32.41
CA CYS A 231 6.01 -0.70 -33.56
C CYS A 231 6.53 0.19 -34.71
N LEU A 232 7.05 1.38 -34.41
CA LEU A 232 7.65 2.27 -35.40
C LEU A 232 8.95 1.68 -36.00
N GLY A 233 9.77 1.04 -35.18
CA GLY A 233 11.01 0.37 -35.61
C GLY A 233 10.73 -0.79 -36.57
N LEU A 234 9.68 -1.57 -36.31
CA LEU A 234 9.19 -2.61 -37.21
C LEU A 234 8.68 -2.01 -38.53
N ALA A 235 7.92 -0.91 -38.48
CA ALA A 235 7.41 -0.23 -39.68
C ALA A 235 8.53 0.40 -40.55
N LYS A 236 9.58 0.93 -39.91
CA LYS A 236 10.72 1.58 -40.59
C LYS A 236 11.85 0.61 -40.96
N GLN A 237 11.78 -0.65 -40.51
CA GLN A 237 12.77 -1.71 -40.76
C GLN A 237 14.24 -1.34 -40.41
N SER A 238 14.43 -0.37 -39.52
CA SER A 238 15.76 0.17 -39.17
C SER A 238 16.48 -0.72 -38.16
N ARG A 239 17.63 -1.28 -38.55
CA ARG A 239 18.42 -2.21 -37.73
C ARG A 239 18.90 -1.57 -36.42
N TRP A 240 19.39 -0.32 -36.46
CA TRP A 240 19.90 0.39 -35.28
C TRP A 240 18.81 0.72 -34.27
N MET A 241 17.64 1.13 -34.76
CA MET A 241 16.50 1.47 -33.92
C MET A 241 16.04 0.23 -33.14
N LEU A 242 15.92 -0.92 -33.81
CA LEU A 242 15.53 -2.20 -33.18
C LEU A 242 16.50 -2.65 -32.08
N THR A 243 17.81 -2.51 -32.29
CA THR A 243 18.79 -2.86 -31.26
C THR A 243 18.64 -2.00 -30.01
N VAL A 244 18.45 -0.68 -30.17
CA VAL A 244 18.25 0.25 -29.05
C VAL A 244 16.94 -0.07 -28.30
N ILE A 245 15.86 -0.32 -29.03
CA ILE A 245 14.57 -0.73 -28.45
C ILE A 245 14.71 -2.02 -27.61
N MET A 246 15.44 -3.03 -28.13
CA MET A 246 15.64 -4.29 -27.41
C MET A 246 16.43 -4.09 -26.12
N VAL A 247 17.52 -3.31 -26.15
CA VAL A 247 18.31 -3.01 -24.95
C VAL A 247 17.48 -2.25 -23.93
N CYS A 248 16.74 -1.22 -24.36
CA CYS A 248 15.84 -0.48 -23.48
C CYS A 248 14.75 -1.38 -22.88
N GLY A 249 14.12 -2.24 -23.69
CA GLY A 249 13.07 -3.14 -23.22
C GLY A 249 13.57 -4.19 -22.21
N VAL A 250 14.80 -4.71 -22.38
CA VAL A 250 15.41 -5.61 -21.38
C VAL A 250 15.64 -4.88 -20.06
N LEU A 251 16.17 -3.66 -20.11
CA LEU A 251 16.41 -2.87 -18.90
C LEU A 251 15.12 -2.56 -18.16
N THR A 252 14.04 -2.22 -18.87
CA THR A 252 12.76 -1.92 -18.23
C THR A 252 12.08 -3.17 -17.72
N LEU A 253 12.20 -4.29 -18.43
CA LEU A 253 11.75 -5.59 -17.93
C LEU A 253 12.43 -5.96 -16.61
N ILE A 254 13.74 -5.77 -16.49
CA ILE A 254 14.47 -5.98 -15.24
C ILE A 254 13.96 -5.05 -14.14
N MET A 255 13.80 -3.76 -14.45
CA MET A 255 13.29 -2.77 -13.49
C MET A 255 11.86 -3.05 -13.04
N SER A 256 10.98 -3.52 -13.94
CA SER A 256 9.58 -3.85 -13.67
C SER A 256 9.47 -5.09 -12.79
N TRP A 257 10.24 -6.15 -13.05
CA TRP A 257 10.30 -7.32 -12.18
C TRP A 257 10.96 -7.03 -10.83
N ALA A 258 12.03 -6.22 -10.79
CA ALA A 258 12.64 -5.78 -9.54
C ALA A 258 11.65 -4.97 -8.69
N SER A 259 10.89 -4.09 -9.34
CA SER A 259 9.82 -3.33 -8.70
C SER A 259 8.73 -4.25 -8.19
N LEU A 260 8.21 -5.18 -9.00
CA LEU A 260 7.23 -6.19 -8.58
C LEU A 260 7.72 -7.06 -7.42
N GLY A 261 8.99 -7.46 -7.41
CA GLY A 261 9.60 -8.19 -6.29
C GLY A 261 9.66 -7.37 -5.01
N ALA A 262 10.06 -6.09 -5.11
CA ALA A 262 10.01 -5.17 -3.97
C ALA A 262 8.56 -4.88 -3.53
N GLY A 263 7.63 -4.80 -4.47
CA GLY A 263 6.21 -4.55 -4.25
C GLY A 263 5.51 -5.71 -3.56
N THR A 264 5.79 -6.96 -3.96
CA THR A 264 5.24 -8.16 -3.31
C THR A 264 5.79 -8.36 -1.91
N ALA A 265 7.08 -8.07 -1.70
CA ALA A 265 7.70 -8.11 -0.36
C ALA A 265 7.15 -7.02 0.58
N THR A 266 6.81 -5.84 0.07
CA THR A 266 6.24 -4.75 0.89
C THR A 266 4.72 -4.85 1.04
N ALA A 267 4.01 -5.33 0.01
CA ALA A 267 2.56 -5.54 0.01
C ALA A 267 2.14 -6.58 1.06
N VAL A 268 2.80 -7.73 1.13
CA VAL A 268 2.43 -8.75 2.13
C VAL A 268 2.65 -8.20 3.54
N VAL A 269 3.67 -7.38 3.78
CA VAL A 269 3.84 -6.66 5.05
C VAL A 269 2.70 -5.67 5.29
N SER A 270 2.32 -4.82 4.32
CA SER A 270 1.31 -3.78 4.53
C SER A 270 -0.15 -4.28 4.57
N TYR A 271 -0.51 -5.31 3.79
CA TYR A 271 -1.88 -5.84 3.75
C TYR A 271 -2.22 -6.68 4.97
N CYS A 272 -1.24 -7.32 5.59
CA CYS A 272 -1.47 -8.09 6.80
C CYS A 272 -1.63 -7.16 8.03
N VAL A 273 -0.97 -5.99 8.12
CA VAL A 273 -1.07 -5.04 9.26
C VAL A 273 -2.52 -4.72 9.66
N PHE A 274 -3.48 -4.85 8.74
CA PHE A 274 -4.86 -4.40 8.93
C PHE A 274 -5.94 -5.52 8.89
N THR A 275 -5.55 -6.78 9.08
CA THR A 275 -6.45 -7.90 9.47
C THR A 275 -6.04 -8.46 10.81
#